data_AF-A0A972KTL6-F1
#
_entry.id   AF-A0A972KTL6-F1
#
_cell.length_a   1.000
_cell.length_b   1.000
_cell.length_c   1.000
_cell.angle_alpha   90.00
_cell.angle_beta   90.00
_cell.angle_gamma   90.00
#
_symmetry.space_group_name_H-M   'P 1'
#
loop_
_entity.id
_entity.type
_entity.pdbx_description
1 polymer ?
#
loop_
_entity_poly.entity_id
_entity_poly.type
_entity_poly.pdbx_seq_one_letter_code
_entity_poly.pdbx_strand_id
1 'polypeptide(L)'
;MMGTGQMMLTIGAIMILSLNVLTVNRNIIRSNEQMMNAETTLAANAAARGVIEEIRVKAFDQNSDIGLTKTVNSMTDADRLGYESGETLTTFNDVDDYNNVQKIVYSDRVGSFQTFTKVEYVDPDLPDVVRKSPTEAKRITVKVYSPYIKDTLRIPYIRGIWR
;
A
#
# COMPACT_ATOMS: atom_id res chain seq x y z
N MET A 1 28.14 47.03 39.88
CA MET A 1 27.50 45.93 40.63
C MET A 1 26.11 45.75 40.04
N MET A 2 25.75 44.56 39.54
CA MET A 2 24.40 44.34 39.01
C MET A 2 23.38 44.42 40.15
N GLY A 3 22.38 45.29 40.02
CA GLY A 3 21.31 45.42 41.01
C GLY A 3 20.40 44.20 41.01
N THR A 4 19.92 43.78 42.18
CA THR A 4 19.05 42.60 42.37
C THR A 4 17.84 42.58 41.43
N GLY A 5 17.27 43.75 41.09
CA GLY A 5 16.19 43.88 40.12
C GLY A 5 16.58 43.56 38.67
N GLN A 6 17.79 43.96 38.23
CA GLN A 6 18.31 43.59 36.91
C GLN A 6 18.58 42.07 36.83
N MET A 7 19.06 41.47 37.92
CA MET A 7 19.28 40.02 38.00
C MET A 7 17.95 39.24 37.90
N MET A 8 16.90 39.69 38.59
CA MET A 8 15.56 39.10 38.49
C MET A 8 14.98 39.19 37.08
N LEU A 9 15.14 40.34 36.40
CA LEU A 9 14.70 40.52 35.02
C LEU A 9 15.47 39.61 34.06
N THR A 10 16.79 39.45 34.24
CA THR A 10 17.58 38.53 33.40
C THR A 10 17.17 37.07 33.58
N ILE A 11 16.87 36.63 34.82
CA ILE A 11 16.40 35.27 35.09
C ILE A 11 15.01 35.03 34.48
N GLY A 12 14.11 36.01 34.58
CA GLY A 12 12.79 35.96 33.93
C GLY A 12 12.89 35.86 32.41
N ALA A 13 13.78 36.64 31.80
CA ALA A 13 14.04 36.59 30.36
C ALA A 13 14.59 35.23 29.91
N ILE A 14 15.53 34.64 30.67
CA ILE A 14 16.07 33.30 30.38
C ILE A 14 14.99 32.23 30.51
N MET A 15 14.13 32.29 31.53
CA MET A 15 13.01 31.35 31.69
C MET A 15 12.05 31.38 30.49
N ILE A 16 11.63 32.58 30.07
CA ILE A 16 10.73 32.74 28.92
C ILE A 16 11.41 32.24 27.64
N LEU A 17 12.70 32.55 27.46
CA LEU A 17 13.48 32.06 26.33
C LEU A 17 13.55 30.52 26.33
N SER A 18 13.81 29.88 27.47
CA SER A 18 13.84 28.41 27.58
C SER A 18 12.49 27.77 27.23
N LEU A 19 11.38 28.34 27.70
CA LEU A 19 10.04 27.86 27.36
C LEU A 19 9.74 28.01 25.87
N ASN A 20 10.20 29.11 25.26
CA ASN A 20 10.04 29.35 23.83
C ASN A 20 10.86 28.36 23.01
N VAL A 21 12.14 28.15 23.35
CA VAL A 21 13.01 27.17 22.67
C VAL A 21 12.42 25.76 22.75
N LEU A 22 11.91 25.34 23.91
CA LEU A 22 11.25 24.04 24.06
C LEU A 22 9.99 23.94 23.18
N THR A 23 9.22 25.02 23.07
CA THR A 23 8.02 25.06 22.23
C THR A 23 8.38 24.96 20.75
N VAL A 24 9.39 25.71 20.30
CA VAL A 24 9.90 25.65 18.92
C VAL A 24 10.42 24.25 18.60
N ASN A 25 11.23 23.65 19.49
CA ASN A 25 11.75 22.30 19.28
C ASN A 25 10.62 21.25 19.20
N ARG A 26 9.61 21.33 20.07
CA ARG A 26 8.43 20.46 19.99
C ARG A 26 7.68 20.64 18.67
N ASN A 27 7.55 21.87 18.18
CA ASN A 27 6.91 22.14 16.90
C ASN A 27 7.71 21.59 15.72
N ILE A 28 9.05 21.70 15.76
CA ILE A 28 9.94 21.10 14.74
C ILE A 28 9.78 19.58 14.73
N ILE A 29 9.80 18.93 15.90
CA ILE A 29 9.62 17.47 15.99
C ILE A 29 8.27 17.05 15.42
N ARG A 30 7.18 17.73 15.82
CA ARG A 30 5.82 17.45 15.31
C ARG A 30 5.74 17.64 13.79
N SER A 31 6.36 18.71 13.27
CA SER A 31 6.39 18.97 11.83
C SER A 31 7.17 17.87 11.08
N ASN A 32 8.29 17.42 11.63
CA ASN A 32 9.09 16.33 11.05
C ASN A 32 8.33 15.00 11.07
N GLU A 33 7.62 14.69 12.16
CA GLU A 33 6.77 13.49 12.24
C GLU A 33 5.64 13.54 11.20
N GLN A 34 4.98 14.70 11.03
CA GLN A 34 3.94 14.86 10.01
C GLN A 34 4.49 14.72 8.60
N MET A 35 5.65 15.31 8.31
CA MET A 35 6.32 15.19 7.03
C MET A 35 6.72 13.73 6.74
N MET A 36 7.31 13.04 7.72
CA MET A 36 7.70 11.64 7.58
C MET A 36 6.47 10.75 7.31
N ASN A 37 5.36 10.96 8.02
CA ASN A 37 4.12 10.22 7.79
C ASN A 37 3.52 10.47 6.39
N ALA A 38 3.64 11.69 5.87
CA ALA A 38 3.22 11.99 4.51
C ALA A 38 4.11 11.28 3.48
N GLU A 39 5.44 11.34 3.66
CA GLU A 39 6.40 10.64 2.79
C GLU A 39 6.19 9.12 2.81
N THR A 40 5.97 8.51 3.98
CA THR A 40 5.72 7.07 4.11
C THR A 40 4.43 6.66 3.39
N THR A 41 3.37 7.46 3.51
CA THR A 41 2.08 7.21 2.86
C THR A 41 2.20 7.33 1.34
N LEU A 42 2.93 8.33 0.84
CA LEU A 42 3.18 8.50 -0.59
C LEU A 42 4.00 7.35 -1.17
N ALA A 43 5.08 6.95 -0.48
CA ALA A 43 5.92 5.83 -0.89
C ALA A 43 5.14 4.51 -0.87
N ALA A 44 4.32 4.26 0.16
CA ALA A 44 3.47 3.08 0.22
C ALA A 44 2.43 3.03 -0.91
N ASN A 45 1.82 4.16 -1.25
CA ASN A 45 0.90 4.26 -2.39
C ASN A 45 1.61 3.99 -3.72
N ALA A 46 2.82 4.53 -3.91
CA ALA A 46 3.63 4.25 -5.08
C ALA A 46 4.00 2.75 -5.19
N ALA A 47 4.38 2.12 -4.07
CA ALA A 47 4.68 0.69 -4.01
C ALA A 47 3.45 -0.17 -4.36
N ALA A 48 2.28 0.12 -3.77
CA ALA A 48 1.03 -0.58 -4.09
C ALA A 48 0.65 -0.42 -5.56
N ARG A 49 0.74 0.79 -6.11
CA ARG A 49 0.46 1.04 -7.53
C ARG A 49 1.42 0.28 -8.43
N GLY A 50 2.72 0.26 -8.11
CA GLY A 50 3.69 -0.53 -8.87
C GLY A 50 3.31 -2.01 -8.97
N VAL A 51 2.87 -2.61 -7.86
CA VAL A 51 2.36 -4.00 -7.85
C VAL A 51 1.10 -4.16 -8.70
N ILE A 52 0.14 -3.22 -8.61
CA ILE A 52 -1.07 -3.25 -9.42
C ILE A 52 -0.73 -3.15 -10.92
N GLU A 53 0.21 -2.29 -11.30
CA GLU A 53 0.61 -2.15 -12.71
C GLU A 53 1.32 -3.38 -13.24
N GLU A 54 2.12 -4.04 -12.41
CA GLU A 54 2.73 -5.32 -12.75
C GLU A 54 1.64 -6.38 -13.06
N ILE A 55 0.63 -6.49 -12.19
CA ILE A 55 -0.48 -7.44 -12.35
C ILE A 55 -1.36 -7.09 -13.55
N ARG A 56 -1.59 -5.79 -13.81
CA ARG A 56 -2.46 -5.32 -14.90
C ARG A 56 -1.99 -5.78 -16.28
N VAL A 57 -0.68 -5.92 -16.48
CA VAL A 57 -0.11 -6.30 -17.78
C VAL A 57 -0.19 -7.82 -18.04
N LYS A 58 -0.44 -8.64 -17.01
CA LYS A 58 -0.55 -10.11 -17.11
C LYS A 58 -1.84 -10.56 -17.77
N ALA A 59 -1.98 -11.82 -18.18
CA ALA A 59 -3.26 -12.34 -18.64
C ALA A 59 -4.30 -12.32 -17.52
N PHE A 60 -5.60 -12.26 -17.83
CA PHE A 60 -6.64 -12.27 -16.79
C PHE A 60 -6.74 -13.63 -16.07
N ASP A 61 -6.42 -14.69 -16.80
CA ASP A 61 -6.48 -16.11 -16.44
C ASP A 61 -5.65 -16.87 -17.49
N GLN A 62 -4.99 -17.96 -17.13
CA GLN A 62 -4.27 -18.86 -18.04
C GLN A 62 -5.07 -19.21 -19.31
N ASN A 63 -6.38 -19.44 -19.17
CA ASN A 63 -7.24 -19.82 -20.31
C ASN A 63 -7.78 -18.63 -21.11
N SER A 64 -7.50 -17.39 -20.67
CA SER A 64 -7.99 -16.17 -21.33
C SER A 64 -7.04 -15.58 -22.37
N ASP A 65 -5.78 -16.02 -22.42
CA ASP A 65 -4.75 -15.51 -23.33
C ASP A 65 -4.87 -16.11 -24.75
N ILE A 66 -5.51 -17.28 -24.87
CA ILE A 66 -5.59 -18.04 -26.12
C ILE A 66 -6.88 -17.70 -26.88
N GLY A 67 -7.02 -16.44 -27.33
CA GLY A 67 -7.79 -15.96 -28.50
C GLY A 67 -9.21 -16.47 -28.87
N LEU A 68 -9.82 -17.43 -28.19
CA LEU A 68 -11.01 -18.13 -28.64
C LEU A 68 -11.87 -18.53 -27.43
N THR A 69 -12.89 -17.71 -27.19
CA THR A 69 -13.99 -17.94 -26.24
C THR A 69 -13.62 -17.82 -24.75
N LYS A 70 -13.71 -16.58 -24.27
CA LYS A 70 -13.73 -16.21 -22.84
C LYS A 70 -15.00 -16.71 -22.16
N THR A 71 -15.12 -18.01 -21.94
CA THR A 71 -16.25 -18.56 -21.18
C THR A 71 -15.89 -18.52 -19.70
N VAL A 72 -16.77 -17.94 -18.88
CA VAL A 72 -16.61 -17.90 -17.41
C VAL A 72 -16.38 -19.30 -16.82
N ASN A 73 -16.90 -20.34 -17.48
CA ASN A 73 -16.76 -21.75 -17.05
C ASN A 73 -15.39 -22.38 -17.31
N SER A 74 -14.52 -21.75 -18.11
CA SER A 74 -13.15 -22.25 -18.36
C SER A 74 -12.10 -21.52 -17.52
N MET A 75 -12.53 -20.65 -16.61
CA MET A 75 -11.65 -19.91 -15.72
C MET A 75 -11.30 -20.71 -14.48
N THR A 76 -10.21 -20.35 -13.82
CA THR A 76 -9.80 -20.94 -12.54
C THR A 76 -10.87 -20.70 -11.48
N ASP A 77 -11.27 -21.77 -10.79
CA ASP A 77 -12.23 -21.70 -9.69
C ASP A 77 -11.75 -20.73 -8.59
N ALA A 78 -12.68 -20.04 -7.94
CA ALA A 78 -12.34 -19.04 -6.91
C ALA A 78 -11.53 -19.64 -5.74
N ASP A 79 -11.74 -20.91 -5.42
CA ASP A 79 -11.02 -21.62 -4.35
C ASP A 79 -9.63 -22.11 -4.79
N ARG A 80 -9.33 -22.04 -6.09
CA ARG A 80 -8.05 -22.44 -6.69
C ARG A 80 -7.18 -21.24 -7.12
N LEU A 81 -7.62 -20.02 -6.81
CA LEU A 81 -6.85 -18.80 -7.08
C LEU A 81 -5.53 -18.80 -6.30
N GLY A 82 -4.43 -18.64 -7.01
CA GLY A 82 -3.08 -18.63 -6.47
C GLY A 82 -2.12 -19.25 -7.46
N TYR A 83 -0.83 -19.07 -7.22
CA TYR A 83 0.22 -19.60 -8.08
C TYR A 83 0.21 -21.14 -8.12
N GLU A 84 0.55 -21.70 -9.27
CA GLU A 84 0.64 -23.15 -9.43
C GLU A 84 1.94 -23.72 -8.83
N SER A 85 1.94 -25.03 -8.58
CA SER A 85 3.12 -25.72 -8.03
C SER A 85 4.30 -25.61 -8.99
N GLY A 86 5.33 -24.89 -8.58
CA GLY A 86 6.55 -24.65 -9.38
C GLY A 86 6.66 -23.24 -9.93
N GLU A 87 5.61 -22.42 -9.76
CA GLU A 87 5.66 -21.01 -10.11
C GLU A 87 6.26 -20.14 -9.00
N THR A 88 6.91 -19.07 -9.43
CA THR A 88 7.53 -18.06 -8.59
C THR A 88 7.13 -16.68 -9.11
N LEU A 89 7.38 -15.64 -8.32
CA LEU A 89 7.13 -14.24 -8.71
C LEU A 89 7.64 -13.87 -10.12
N THR A 90 8.70 -14.53 -10.62
CA THR A 90 9.26 -14.28 -11.95
C THR A 90 8.55 -15.04 -13.08
N THR A 91 7.83 -16.10 -12.76
CA THR A 91 7.14 -16.97 -13.74
C THR A 91 5.63 -16.76 -13.76
N PHE A 92 5.08 -15.91 -12.89
CA PHE A 92 3.66 -15.59 -12.89
C PHE A 92 3.22 -15.06 -14.25
N ASN A 93 2.21 -15.71 -14.81
CA ASN A 93 1.77 -15.52 -16.18
C ASN A 93 0.37 -14.89 -16.24
N ASP A 94 -0.43 -15.02 -15.17
CA ASP A 94 -1.76 -14.44 -15.10
C ASP A 94 -1.99 -13.65 -13.78
N VAL A 95 -3.22 -13.16 -13.60
CA VAL A 95 -3.62 -12.37 -12.42
C VAL A 95 -3.81 -13.25 -11.19
N ASP A 96 -4.16 -14.52 -11.36
CA ASP A 96 -4.57 -15.40 -10.26
C ASP A 96 -3.36 -15.83 -9.42
N ASP A 97 -2.20 -15.94 -10.05
CA ASP A 97 -0.92 -16.23 -9.42
C ASP A 97 -0.58 -15.29 -8.25
N TYR A 98 -1.06 -14.04 -8.34
CA TYR A 98 -0.79 -13.02 -7.33
C TYR A 98 -1.70 -13.13 -6.09
N ASN A 99 -2.59 -14.11 -6.02
CA ASN A 99 -3.44 -14.29 -4.85
C ASN A 99 -2.64 -14.75 -3.62
N ASN A 100 -2.79 -14.01 -2.53
CA ASN A 100 -2.08 -14.22 -1.25
C ASN A 100 -0.55 -14.08 -1.32
N VAL A 101 -0.04 -13.39 -2.35
CA VAL A 101 1.40 -13.19 -2.52
C VAL A 101 1.91 -12.06 -1.63
N GLN A 102 3.05 -12.30 -0.99
CA GLN A 102 3.79 -11.32 -0.22
C GLN A 102 5.05 -10.89 -0.96
N LYS A 103 5.26 -9.58 -1.10
CA LYS A 103 6.44 -9.00 -1.74
C LYS A 103 7.00 -7.86 -0.90
N ILE A 104 8.32 -7.83 -0.75
CA ILE A 104 9.02 -6.72 -0.09
C ILE A 104 9.40 -5.70 -1.15
N VAL A 105 9.00 -4.45 -0.95
CA VAL A 105 9.37 -3.32 -1.81
C VAL A 105 10.28 -2.40 -1.02
N TYR A 106 11.44 -2.07 -1.60
CA TYR A 106 12.41 -1.17 -0.99
C TYR A 106 12.16 0.26 -1.49
N SER A 107 12.22 1.21 -0.56
CA SER A 107 12.22 2.64 -0.84
C SER A 107 13.44 3.28 -0.20
N ASP A 108 14.18 4.06 -1.00
CA ASP A 108 15.40 4.72 -0.55
C ASP A 108 15.20 5.71 0.60
N ARG A 109 13.97 6.24 0.75
CA ARG A 109 13.65 7.29 1.73
C ARG A 109 13.05 6.77 3.03
N VAL A 110 12.29 5.68 2.97
CA VAL A 110 11.42 5.22 4.07
C VAL A 110 11.77 3.80 4.54
N GLY A 111 12.63 3.10 3.80
CA GLY A 111 13.00 1.72 4.07
C GLY A 111 12.11 0.73 3.34
N SER A 112 11.88 -0.43 3.93
CA SER A 112 11.13 -1.53 3.29
C SER A 112 9.64 -1.52 3.65
N PHE A 113 8.84 -1.92 2.66
CA PHE A 113 7.41 -2.14 2.78
C PHE A 113 7.11 -3.61 2.51
N GLN A 114 6.21 -4.20 3.29
CA GLN A 114 5.63 -5.49 2.97
C GLN A 114 4.30 -5.27 2.26
N THR A 115 4.21 -5.78 1.04
CA THR A 115 2.98 -5.75 0.25
C THR A 115 2.34 -7.14 0.26
N PHE A 116 1.03 -7.18 0.45
CA PHE A 116 0.23 -8.40 0.37
C PHE A 116 -0.88 -8.19 -0.65
N THR A 117 -0.92 -9.06 -1.67
CA THR A 117 -1.92 -9.00 -2.72
C THR A 117 -3.00 -10.05 -2.49
N LYS A 118 -4.26 -9.65 -2.64
CA LYS A 118 -5.40 -10.57 -2.67
C LYS A 118 -6.17 -10.39 -3.97
N VAL A 119 -6.52 -11.49 -4.62
CA VAL A 119 -7.32 -11.49 -5.84
C VAL A 119 -8.62 -12.21 -5.56
N GLU A 120 -9.73 -11.59 -5.95
CA GLU A 120 -11.08 -12.13 -5.72
C GLU A 120 -11.96 -11.88 -6.94
N TYR A 121 -12.81 -12.82 -7.31
CA TYR A 121 -13.87 -12.57 -8.29
C TYR A 121 -14.91 -11.60 -7.72
N VAL A 122 -15.40 -10.68 -8.55
CA VAL A 122 -16.41 -9.70 -8.17
C VAL A 122 -17.50 -9.61 -9.22
N ASP A 123 -18.69 -9.21 -8.78
CA ASP A 123 -19.80 -8.97 -9.69
C ASP A 123 -19.48 -7.75 -10.60
N PRO A 124 -19.55 -7.88 -11.94
CA PRO A 124 -19.27 -6.78 -12.86
C PRO A 124 -20.19 -5.57 -12.66
N ASP A 125 -21.43 -5.80 -12.22
CA ASP A 125 -22.42 -4.75 -11.98
C ASP A 125 -22.34 -4.21 -10.55
N LEU A 126 -21.81 -5.01 -9.62
CA LEU A 126 -21.66 -4.69 -8.19
C LEU A 126 -20.24 -5.02 -7.69
N PRO A 127 -19.24 -4.16 -7.96
CA PRO A 127 -17.82 -4.51 -7.71
C PRO A 127 -17.42 -4.69 -6.24
N ASP A 128 -18.28 -4.28 -5.30
CA ASP A 128 -18.09 -4.50 -3.88
C ASP A 128 -18.44 -5.94 -3.46
N VAL A 129 -19.27 -6.63 -4.24
CA VAL A 129 -19.77 -7.98 -3.96
C VAL A 129 -18.80 -9.03 -4.49
N VAL A 130 -18.19 -9.78 -3.56
CA VAL A 130 -17.32 -10.92 -3.89
C VAL A 130 -18.16 -12.11 -4.32
N ARG A 131 -17.73 -12.78 -5.40
CA ARG A 131 -18.34 -14.01 -5.91
C ARG A 131 -17.40 -15.19 -5.70
N LYS A 132 -17.96 -16.34 -5.36
CA LYS A 132 -17.23 -17.62 -5.27
C LYS A 132 -17.25 -18.40 -6.59
N SER A 133 -18.03 -17.94 -7.55
CA SER A 133 -18.01 -18.44 -8.92
C SER A 133 -17.09 -17.54 -9.75
N PRO A 134 -16.42 -18.08 -10.78
CA PRO A 134 -15.74 -17.25 -11.75
C PRO A 134 -16.68 -16.19 -12.34
N THR A 135 -16.12 -15.02 -12.66
CA THR A 135 -16.84 -13.88 -13.26
C THR A 135 -15.90 -13.12 -14.18
N GLU A 136 -16.45 -12.23 -15.01
CA GLU A 136 -15.68 -11.41 -15.94
C GLU A 136 -14.84 -10.30 -15.28
N ALA A 137 -14.90 -10.17 -13.95
CA ALA A 137 -14.17 -9.16 -13.20
C ALA A 137 -13.47 -9.75 -11.97
N LYS A 138 -12.23 -9.32 -11.76
CA LYS A 138 -11.42 -9.65 -10.57
C LYS A 138 -11.04 -8.36 -9.86
N ARG A 139 -11.16 -8.35 -8.54
CA ARG A 139 -10.68 -7.27 -7.67
C ARG A 139 -9.34 -7.67 -7.06
N ILE A 140 -8.34 -6.85 -7.34
CA ILE A 140 -7.00 -6.93 -6.79
C ILE A 140 -6.92 -5.96 -5.63
N THR A 141 -6.70 -6.46 -4.41
CA THR A 141 -6.50 -5.64 -3.22
C THR A 141 -5.06 -5.76 -2.76
N VAL A 142 -4.30 -4.68 -2.91
CA VAL A 142 -2.93 -4.60 -2.39
C VAL A 142 -2.95 -3.93 -1.03
N LYS A 143 -2.46 -4.65 -0.02
CA LYS A 143 -2.27 -4.15 1.34
C LYS A 143 -0.79 -3.85 1.56
N VAL A 144 -0.48 -2.66 2.06
CA VAL A 144 0.89 -2.25 2.36
C VAL A 144 1.07 -2.09 3.86
N TYR A 145 2.00 -2.86 4.41
CA TYR A 145 2.42 -2.81 5.79
C TYR A 145 3.81 -2.19 5.91
N SER A 146 3.97 -1.32 6.90
CA SER A 146 5.26 -0.75 7.29
C SER A 146 5.24 -0.50 8.79
N PRO A 147 6.37 -0.68 9.51
CA PRO A 147 6.49 -0.31 10.92
C PRO A 147 6.18 1.18 11.19
N TYR A 148 6.32 2.03 10.18
CA TYR A 148 6.15 3.47 10.28
C TYR A 148 4.75 3.96 9.89
N ILE A 149 3.87 3.07 9.43
CA ILE A 149 2.49 3.42 9.11
C ILE A 149 1.58 2.81 10.18
N LYS A 150 0.80 3.66 10.85
CA LYS A 150 -0.09 3.24 11.95
C LYS A 150 -1.22 2.32 11.50
N ASP A 151 -1.68 2.45 10.25
CA ASP A 151 -2.73 1.63 9.66
C ASP A 151 -2.29 1.03 8.31
N THR A 152 -2.77 -0.16 7.98
CA THR A 152 -2.41 -0.82 6.73
C THR A 152 -3.12 -0.13 5.57
N LEU A 153 -2.36 0.44 4.64
CA LEU A 153 -2.92 1.04 3.43
C LEU A 153 -3.51 -0.07 2.55
N ARG A 154 -4.77 0.09 2.10
CA ARG A 154 -5.44 -0.87 1.22
C ARG A 154 -5.84 -0.17 -0.07
N ILE A 155 -5.33 -0.63 -1.19
CA ILE A 155 -5.65 -0.08 -2.51
C ILE A 155 -6.36 -1.17 -3.31
N PRO A 156 -7.70 -1.07 -3.49
CA PRO A 156 -8.43 -1.93 -4.40
C PRO A 156 -8.29 -1.44 -5.84
N TYR A 157 -8.20 -2.38 -6.77
CA TYR A 157 -8.24 -2.18 -8.21
C TYR A 157 -9.11 -3.25 -8.83
N ILE A 158 -10.00 -2.88 -9.74
CA ILE A 158 -10.88 -3.82 -10.42
C ILE A 158 -10.39 -3.98 -11.85
N ARG A 159 -10.19 -5.23 -12.25
CA ARG A 159 -9.80 -5.62 -13.59
C ARG A 159 -10.92 -6.41 -14.23
N GLY A 160 -11.40 -5.94 -15.38
CA GLY A 160 -12.33 -6.70 -16.22
C GLY A 160 -11.57 -7.51 -17.27
N ILE A 161 -12.20 -8.55 -17.80
CA ILE A 161 -11.62 -9.36 -18.87
C ILE A 161 -11.60 -8.65 -20.23
N TRP A 162 -12.43 -7.62 -20.41
CA TRP A 162 -12.60 -6.86 -21.67
C TRP A 162 -11.96 -5.46 -21.65
N ARG A 163 -11.31 -5.07 -20.55
CA ARG A 163 -10.80 -3.70 -20.33
C ARG A 163 -9.43 -3.68 -19.68
#